data_AF-A0A1I0TLU5-F1
#
_entry.id   AF-A0A1I0TLU5-F1
#
_cell.length_a   1.000
_cell.length_b   1.000
_cell.length_c   1.000
_cell.angle_alpha   90.00
_cell.angle_beta   90.00
_cell.angle_gamma   90.00
#
_symmetry.space_group_name_H-M   'P 1'
#
loop_
_entity.id
_entity.type
_entity.pdbx_description
1 polymer ?
#
loop_
_entity_poly.entity_id
_entity_poly.type
_entity_poly.pdbx_seq_one_letter_code
_entity_poly.pdbx_strand_id
1 'polypeptide(L)'
;MHNQNGPPVQVRHHERLLTRSSMMLLQATLSGMGVGLLPMRLAQRHLESGALIRVLPELSMAGRPVYVSYLSSRSLSACARAVLDKTLALALPLQREATQSAPSSNH
;
A
#
# COMPACT_ATOMS: atom_id res chain seq x y z
N MET A 1 2.74 -5.66 13.69
CA MET A 1 2.71 -6.97 13.01
C MET A 1 1.83 -7.85 13.88
N HIS A 2 0.61 -8.20 13.44
CA HIS A 2 -0.29 -9.07 14.21
C HIS A 2 -0.37 -10.42 13.49
N ASN A 3 0.12 -11.46 14.16
CA ASN A 3 -0.10 -12.86 13.83
C ASN A 3 -1.20 -13.36 14.79
N GLN A 4 -2.15 -14.11 14.27
CA GLN A 4 -3.41 -14.43 14.94
C GLN A 4 -3.31 -15.59 15.94
N ASN A 5 -2.13 -16.16 16.24
CA ASN A 5 -2.00 -17.27 17.20
C ASN A 5 -0.60 -17.45 17.84
N GLY A 6 0.03 -16.37 18.29
CA GLY A 6 1.26 -16.48 19.09
C GLY A 6 1.70 -15.14 19.66
N PRO A 7 2.52 -15.11 20.72
CA PRO A 7 3.05 -13.88 21.29
C PRO A 7 3.74 -13.06 20.18
N PRO A 8 3.69 -11.72 20.21
CA PRO A 8 4.21 -10.87 19.15
C PRO A 8 5.68 -11.22 18.87
N VAL A 9 5.92 -11.94 17.77
CA VAL A 9 7.26 -12.34 17.36
C VAL A 9 7.93 -11.13 16.74
N GLN A 10 8.79 -10.48 17.52
CA GLN A 10 9.75 -9.50 17.05
C GLN A 10 10.81 -10.23 16.21
N VAL A 11 10.57 -10.35 14.91
CA VAL A 11 11.60 -10.84 13.99
C VAL A 11 12.67 -9.76 13.88
N ARG A 12 13.87 -10.02 14.42
CA ARG A 12 15.05 -9.17 14.17
C ARG A 12 15.39 -9.25 12.69
N HIS A 13 14.93 -8.28 11.92
CA HIS A 13 15.40 -8.08 10.56
C HIS A 13 16.77 -7.38 10.62
N HIS A 14 17.81 -8.00 10.03
CA HIS A 14 19.03 -7.27 9.69
C HIS A 14 18.69 -6.39 8.49
N GLU A 15 18.26 -5.15 8.77
CA GLU A 15 17.81 -4.25 7.73
C GLU A 15 19.01 -3.81 6.87
N ARG A 16 19.11 -4.40 5.67
CA ARG A 16 20.07 -3.96 4.66
C ARG A 16 19.71 -2.59 4.07
N LEU A 17 18.46 -2.14 4.22
CA LEU A 17 17.96 -0.84 3.78
C LEU A 17 16.69 -0.43 4.54
N LEU A 18 16.72 0.71 5.22
CA LEU A 18 15.53 1.36 5.81
C LEU A 18 15.16 2.57 4.97
N THR A 19 13.96 2.59 4.38
CA THR A 19 13.47 3.73 3.58
C THR A 19 11.98 3.95 3.79
N ARG A 20 11.57 5.22 3.75
CA ARG A 20 10.16 5.62 3.75
C ARG A 20 9.61 5.82 2.34
N SER A 21 10.45 5.66 1.32
CA SER A 21 10.05 5.75 -0.08
C SER A 21 9.71 4.37 -0.62
N SER A 22 8.44 4.17 -0.98
CA SER A 22 7.97 2.94 -1.62
C SER A 22 8.69 2.64 -2.94
N MET A 23 9.09 3.68 -3.67
CA MET A 23 9.82 3.53 -4.94
C MET A 23 11.25 3.03 -4.72
N MET A 24 11.96 3.56 -3.72
CA MET A 24 13.29 3.07 -3.36
C MET A 24 13.23 1.61 -2.89
N LEU A 25 12.22 1.26 -2.09
CA LEU A 25 12.03 -0.11 -1.62
C LEU A 25 11.74 -1.08 -2.79
N LEU A 26 10.95 -0.65 -3.77
CA LEU A 26 10.69 -1.43 -4.98
C LEU A 26 11.99 -1.71 -5.75
N GLN A 27 12.78 -0.66 -6.03
CA GLN A 27 14.05 -0.81 -6.75
C GLN A 27 15.02 -1.71 -5.99
N ALA A 28 15.12 -1.54 -4.67
CA ALA A 28 15.96 -2.39 -3.84
C ALA A 28 15.57 -3.87 -3.90
N THR A 29 14.26 -4.15 -3.89
CA THR A 29 13.72 -5.50 -3.97
C THR A 29 13.98 -6.12 -5.34
N LEU A 30 13.77 -5.35 -6.42
CA LEU A 30 14.07 -5.76 -7.79
C LEU A 30 15.57 -6.03 -8.01
N SER A 31 16.45 -5.27 -7.35
CA SER A 31 17.90 -5.49 -7.38
C SER A 31 18.37 -6.66 -6.49
N GLY A 32 17.46 -7.44 -5.91
CA GLY A 32 17.80 -8.59 -5.09
C GLY A 32 18.41 -8.25 -3.72
N MET A 33 18.23 -7.01 -3.23
CA MET A 33 18.77 -6.61 -1.92
C MET A 33 18.01 -7.25 -0.74
N GLY A 34 16.87 -7.89 -0.98
CA GLY A 34 16.11 -8.64 0.02
C GLY A 34 14.62 -8.72 -0.30
N VAL A 35 13.81 -8.92 0.75
CA VAL A 35 12.33 -8.93 0.69
C VAL A 35 11.80 -7.56 1.09
N GLY A 36 10.92 -6.98 0.28
CA GLY A 36 10.30 -5.68 0.54
C GLY A 36 8.78 -5.77 0.68
N LEU A 37 8.23 -5.02 1.63
CA LEU A 37 6.78 -4.87 1.79
C LEU A 37 6.27 -3.72 0.90
N LEU A 38 5.63 -4.08 -0.21
CA LEU A 38 5.27 -3.13 -1.27
C LEU A 38 3.75 -2.98 -1.41
N PRO A 39 3.23 -1.78 -1.70
CA PRO A 39 1.85 -1.60 -2.15
C PRO A 39 1.56 -2.46 -3.38
N MET A 40 0.43 -3.19 -3.39
CA MET A 40 0.11 -4.17 -4.43
C MET A 40 0.23 -3.60 -5.85
N ARG A 41 -0.30 -2.40 -6.11
CA ARG A 41 -0.17 -1.76 -7.44
C ARG A 41 1.26 -1.55 -7.93
N LEU A 42 2.21 -1.28 -7.02
CA LEU A 42 3.61 -1.12 -7.41
C LEU A 42 4.25 -2.47 -7.73
N ALA A 43 3.87 -3.52 -7.00
CA ALA A 43 4.39 -4.87 -7.20
C ALA A 43 3.71 -5.62 -8.37
N GLN A 44 2.45 -5.31 -8.69
CA GLN A 44 1.61 -6.09 -9.60
C GLN A 44 2.27 -6.36 -10.95
N ARG A 45 2.71 -5.32 -11.65
CA ARG A 45 3.39 -5.48 -12.96
C ARG A 45 4.64 -6.36 -12.88
N HIS A 46 5.33 -6.33 -11.75
CA HIS A 46 6.56 -7.09 -11.54
C HIS A 46 6.28 -8.53 -11.12
N LEU A 47 5.19 -8.77 -10.38
CA LEU A 47 4.66 -10.10 -10.11
C LEU A 47 4.19 -10.78 -11.41
N GLU A 48 3.44 -10.07 -12.25
CA GLU A 48 2.97 -10.56 -13.55
C GLU A 48 4.14 -10.92 -14.49
N SER A 49 5.22 -10.12 -14.47
CA SER A 49 6.43 -10.40 -15.26
C SER A 49 7.33 -11.50 -14.67
N GLY A 50 7.08 -11.96 -13.44
CA GLY A 50 7.98 -12.87 -12.71
C GLY A 50 9.24 -12.22 -12.12
N ALA A 51 9.45 -10.91 -12.31
CA ALA A 51 10.54 -10.16 -11.70
C ALA A 51 10.42 -10.05 -10.16
N LEU A 52 9.21 -10.20 -9.62
CA LEU A 52 8.96 -10.36 -8.19
C LEU A 52 8.18 -11.65 -7.95
N ILE A 53 8.38 -12.24 -6.78
CA ILE A 53 7.60 -13.38 -6.28
C ILE A 53 7.02 -13.06 -4.90
N ARG A 54 5.82 -13.57 -4.60
CA ARG A 54 5.18 -13.40 -3.29
C ARG A 54 5.67 -14.50 -2.34
N VAL A 55 6.47 -14.12 -1.35
CA VAL A 55 7.15 -15.08 -0.45
C VAL A 55 6.44 -15.32 0.89
N LEU A 56 5.63 -14.38 1.37
CA LEU A 56 4.88 -14.49 2.64
C LEU A 56 3.41 -14.12 2.41
N PRO A 57 2.57 -15.05 1.90
CA PRO A 57 1.19 -14.76 1.53
C PRO A 57 0.25 -14.51 2.71
N GLU A 58 0.57 -15.02 3.90
CA GLU A 58 -0.19 -14.81 5.15
C GLU A 58 -0.07 -13.39 5.70
N LEU A 59 0.94 -12.62 5.30
CA LEU A 59 1.08 -11.22 5.68
C LEU A 59 0.34 -10.32 4.68
N SER A 60 -0.82 -9.83 5.12
CA SER A 60 -1.55 -8.74 4.48
C SER A 60 -1.51 -7.50 5.36
N MET A 61 -1.20 -6.34 4.79
CA MET A 61 -1.34 -5.08 5.49
C MET A 61 -2.74 -4.52 5.27
N ALA A 62 -3.42 -4.15 6.35
CA ALA A 62 -4.65 -3.39 6.29
C ALA A 62 -4.43 -2.11 5.44
N GLY A 63 -5.27 -1.92 4.43
CA GLY A 63 -5.21 -0.74 3.58
C GLY A 63 -5.36 0.52 4.41
N ARG A 64 -4.43 1.46 4.26
CA ARG A 64 -4.56 2.78 4.92
C ARG A 64 -5.41 3.69 4.04
N PRO A 65 -6.43 4.37 4.61
CA PRO A 65 -7.23 5.31 3.85
C PRO A 65 -6.35 6.46 3.34
N VAL A 66 -6.48 6.77 2.05
CA VAL A 66 -5.84 7.93 1.42
C VAL A 66 -6.80 9.09 1.48
N TYR A 67 -6.36 10.22 2.05
CA TYR A 67 -7.14 11.44 2.16
C TYR A 67 -6.59 12.50 1.20
N VAL A 68 -7.50 13.28 0.59
CA VAL A 68 -7.16 14.49 -0.17
C VAL A 68 -7.45 15.69 0.73
N SER A 69 -6.41 16.44 1.12
CA SER A 69 -6.55 17.64 1.94
C SER A 69 -6.52 18.90 1.09
N TYR A 70 -7.46 19.82 1.30
CA TYR A 70 -7.51 21.15 0.69
C TYR A 70 -7.90 22.20 1.74
N LEU A 71 -7.52 23.46 1.53
CA LEU A 71 -7.86 24.57 2.42
C LEU A 71 -9.35 24.93 2.27
N SER A 72 -10.11 24.78 3.36
CA SER A 72 -11.56 24.98 3.40
C SER A 72 -12.02 26.44 3.25
N SER A 73 -11.11 27.41 3.17
CA SER A 73 -11.41 28.85 3.31
C SER A 73 -11.65 29.61 2.00
N ARG A 74 -11.75 28.93 0.86
CA ARG A 74 -12.27 29.53 -0.39
C ARG A 74 -13.28 28.59 -1.00
N SER A 75 -14.40 29.14 -1.46
CA SER A 75 -15.24 28.49 -2.45
C SER A 75 -14.34 28.02 -3.59
N LEU A 76 -14.12 26.70 -3.66
CA LEU A 76 -13.31 26.07 -4.70
C LEU A 76 -13.81 26.56 -6.05
N SER A 77 -12.91 27.12 -6.87
CA SER A 77 -13.27 27.46 -8.24
C SER A 77 -13.76 26.21 -8.98
N ALA A 78 -14.59 26.39 -10.01
CA ALA A 78 -15.08 25.27 -10.82
C ALA A 78 -13.93 24.38 -11.34
N CYS A 79 -12.80 24.98 -11.70
CA CYS A 79 -11.59 24.26 -12.11
C CYS A 79 -11.00 23.42 -10.97
N ALA A 80 -10.85 23.98 -9.76
CA ALA A 80 -10.33 23.24 -8.61
C ALA A 80 -11.26 22.09 -8.19
N ARG A 81 -12.58 22.31 -8.26
CA ARG A 81 -13.58 21.25 -8.05
C ARG A 81 -13.47 20.14 -9.09
N ALA A 82 -13.35 20.49 -10.37
CA ALA A 82 -13.18 19.52 -11.45
C ALA A 82 -11.90 18.68 -11.30
N VAL A 83 -10.80 19.29 -10.86
CA VAL A 83 -9.55 18.56 -10.55
C VAL A 83 -9.74 17.63 -9.35
N LEU A 84 -10.41 18.08 -8.30
CA LEU A 84 -10.75 17.23 -7.14
C LEU A 84 -11.64 16.06 -7.54
N ASP A 85 -12.69 16.31 -8.32
CA ASP A 85 -13.60 15.27 -8.80
C ASP A 85 -12.87 14.27 -9.70
N LYS A 86 -11.98 14.75 -10.58
CA LYS A 86 -11.17 13.88 -11.44
C LYS A 86 -10.16 13.05 -10.66
N THR A 87 -9.47 13.66 -9.69
CA THR A 87 -8.52 12.95 -8.82
C THR A 87 -9.22 11.94 -7.92
N LEU A 88 -10.40 12.28 -7.39
CA LEU A 88 -11.23 11.35 -6.64
C LEU A 88 -11.71 10.20 -7.53
N ALA A 89 -12.20 10.47 -8.74
CA ALA A 89 -12.61 9.43 -9.69
C ALA A 89 -11.47 8.46 -10.03
N LEU A 90 -10.25 8.96 -10.20
CA LEU A 90 -9.05 8.14 -10.40
C LEU A 90 -8.61 7.38 -9.14
N ALA A 91 -8.92 7.90 -7.96
CA ALA A 91 -8.54 7.31 -6.67
C ALA A 91 -9.60 6.34 -6.09
N LEU A 92 -10.87 6.46 -6.47
CA LEU A 92 -11.96 5.57 -6.06
C LEU A 92 -11.71 4.07 -6.29
N PRO A 93 -11.20 3.62 -7.45
CA PRO A 93 -10.86 2.19 -7.62
C PRO A 93 -9.82 1.71 -6.61
N LEU A 94 -9.01 2.60 -6.05
CA LEU A 94 -7.95 2.28 -5.07
C LEU A 94 -8.50 2.03 -3.66
N GLN A 95 -9.65 2.61 -3.33
CA GLN A 95 -10.28 2.42 -2.03
C GLN A 95 -11.10 1.13 -1.98
N ARG A 96 -11.67 0.69 -3.11
CA ARG A 96 -12.46 -0.57 -3.17
C ARG A 96 -11.63 -1.79 -2.79
N GLU A 97 -10.38 -1.86 -3.23
CA GLU A 97 -9.45 -2.96 -2.92
C GLU A 97 -9.03 -2.96 -1.44
N ALA A 98 -8.89 -1.79 -0.82
CA ALA A 98 -8.55 -1.65 0.59
C ALA A 98 -9.71 -2.07 1.52
N THR A 99 -10.95 -1.81 1.13
CA THR A 99 -12.14 -2.20 1.91
C THR A 99 -12.52 -3.68 1.73
N GLN A 100 -12.17 -4.31 0.60
CA GLN A 100 -12.51 -5.72 0.32
C GLN A 100 -11.54 -6.76 0.92
N SER A 101 -10.34 -6.36 1.37
CA SER A 101 -9.36 -7.30 1.98
C SER A 101 -9.50 -7.47 3.49
N ALA A 102 -10.60 -7.04 4.11
CA ALA A 102 -10.95 -7.45 5.46
C ALA A 102 -11.74 -8.78 5.39
N PRO A 103 -11.17 -9.92 5.78
CA PRO A 103 -11.97 -11.10 6.00
C PRO A 103 -12.85 -10.85 7.21
N SER A 104 -14.15 -11.10 7.04
CA SER A 104 -15.10 -11.39 8.09
C SER A 104 -14.47 -12.34 9.10
N SER A 105 -14.21 -11.87 10.32
CA SER A 105 -14.03 -12.75 11.46
C SER A 105 -15.10 -12.40 12.48
N ASN A 106 -16.14 -13.23 12.46
CA ASN A 106 -17.11 -13.50 13.51
C ASN A 106 -16.68 -13.01 14.90
N HIS A 107 -17.50 -12.15 15.48
CA HIS A 107 -18.09 -12.45 16.78
C HIS A 107 -19.56 -12.08 16.75
#